data_AF-A0AAW4W2M5-F1
#
_entry.id   AF-A0AAW4W2M5-F1
#
_cell.length_a   1.000
_cell.length_b   1.000
_cell.length_c   1.000
_cell.angle_alpha   90.00
_cell.angle_beta   90.00
_cell.angle_gamma   90.00
#
_symmetry.space_group_name_H-M   'P 1'
#
loop_
_entity.id
_entity.type
_entity.pdbx_description
1 polymer ?
#
loop_
_entity_poly.entity_id
_entity_poly.type
_entity_poly.pdbx_seq_one_letter_code
_entity_poly.pdbx_strand_id
1 'polypeptide(L)'
;MLSVRDPEILSLVPDYRINLFSPAEIKDEKLDKLQSNLKEVMLFIKYSKDKRKLQELTSKNSGFQSLELKAARVIDSITGINLRFTETEGSVNMYQAVQEMCDDARAEGLSQGRAQGLSQGLQEHALLTAQRMLEDPRFSPEDISRFSGLPLEDVLKLREK
;
A
#
# COMPACT_ATOMS: atom_id res chain seq x y z
N MET A 1 22.93 -12.64 20.72
CA MET A 1 23.99 -13.66 20.59
C MET A 1 24.12 -14.39 21.92
N LEU A 2 24.21 -15.72 21.91
CA LEU A 2 24.45 -16.52 23.11
C LEU A 2 25.85 -16.20 23.65
N SER A 3 25.93 -15.63 24.85
CA SER A 3 27.20 -15.29 25.49
C SER A 3 27.71 -16.49 26.29
N VAL A 4 28.05 -17.57 25.58
CA VAL A 4 28.53 -18.82 26.18
C VAL A 4 30.05 -18.88 26.07
N ARG A 5 30.73 -19.12 27.21
CA ARG A 5 32.19 -19.19 27.32
C ARG A 5 32.72 -20.60 27.58
N ASP A 6 31.82 -21.57 27.71
CA ASP A 6 32.18 -22.95 28.01
C ASP A 6 32.75 -23.63 26.75
N PRO A 7 33.99 -24.16 26.80
CA PRO A 7 34.64 -24.77 25.65
C PRO A 7 33.99 -26.09 25.19
N GLU A 8 33.35 -26.86 26.08
CA GLU A 8 32.61 -28.06 25.66
C GLU A 8 31.38 -27.67 24.86
N ILE A 9 30.67 -26.62 25.28
CA ILE A 9 29.50 -26.11 24.54
C ILE A 9 29.94 -25.48 23.22
N LEU A 10 31.04 -24.70 23.19
CA LEU A 10 31.56 -24.10 21.95
C LEU A 10 31.97 -25.16 20.92
N SER A 11 32.47 -26.33 21.35
CA SER A 11 32.80 -27.43 20.44
C SER A 11 31.58 -28.05 19.74
N LEU A 12 30.39 -27.88 20.33
CA LEU A 12 29.11 -28.34 19.79
C LEU A 12 28.41 -27.27 18.96
N VAL A 13 28.88 -26.01 19.00
CA VAL A 13 28.32 -24.92 18.22
C VAL A 13 29.03 -24.87 16.86
N PRO A 14 28.31 -25.10 15.75
CA PRO A 14 28.92 -24.99 14.43
C PRO A 14 29.28 -23.53 14.11
N ASP A 15 30.56 -23.31 13.77
CA ASP A 15 31.10 -22.01 13.35
C ASP A 15 30.88 -21.80 11.84
N TYR A 16 29.66 -21.42 11.47
CA TYR A 16 29.32 -21.13 10.08
C TYR A 16 29.79 -19.75 9.65
N ARG A 17 30.58 -19.70 8.57
CA ARG A 17 30.91 -18.45 7.90
C ARG A 17 29.71 -17.94 7.10
N ILE A 18 29.06 -16.88 7.57
CA ILE A 18 27.93 -16.24 6.89
C ILE A 18 28.43 -15.11 5.98
N ASN A 19 27.98 -15.12 4.72
CA ASN A 19 28.20 -14.01 3.79
C ASN A 19 27.03 -13.03 3.87
N LEU A 20 27.31 -11.79 4.24
CA LEU A 20 26.30 -10.73 4.28
C LEU A 20 26.26 -10.01 2.93
N PHE A 21 25.05 -9.87 2.38
CA PHE A 21 24.80 -9.10 1.16
C PHE A 21 23.95 -7.88 1.50
N SER A 22 24.34 -6.71 0.97
CA SER A 22 23.56 -5.48 1.02
C SER A 22 23.09 -5.13 -0.40
N PRO A 23 21.84 -5.48 -0.78
CA PRO A 23 21.35 -5.26 -2.16
C PRO A 23 21.44 -3.80 -2.60
N ALA A 24 21.30 -2.86 -1.67
CA ALA A 24 21.37 -1.43 -1.93
C ALA A 24 22.75 -0.97 -2.41
N GLU A 25 23.83 -1.58 -1.92
CA GLU A 25 25.23 -1.18 -2.20
C GLU A 25 25.82 -1.88 -3.42
N ILE A 26 25.21 -2.99 -3.87
CA ILE A 26 25.71 -3.77 -5.00
C ILE A 26 25.29 -3.09 -6.30
N LYS A 27 26.25 -2.86 -7.20
CA LYS A 27 25.96 -2.31 -8.53
C LYS A 27 25.20 -3.29 -9.41
N ASP A 28 24.42 -2.78 -10.35
CA ASP A 28 23.54 -3.58 -11.21
C ASP A 28 24.36 -4.57 -12.06
N GLU A 29 25.54 -4.17 -12.55
CA GLU A 29 26.40 -5.05 -13.35
C GLU A 29 26.93 -6.26 -12.55
N LYS A 30 26.98 -6.16 -11.23
CA LYS A 30 27.35 -7.28 -10.34
C LYS A 30 26.14 -8.16 -10.05
N LEU A 31 24.95 -7.58 -9.88
CA LEU A 31 23.71 -8.34 -9.73
C LEU A 31 23.37 -9.14 -10.99
N ASP A 32 23.70 -8.60 -12.16
CA ASP A 32 23.53 -9.30 -13.44
C ASP A 32 24.35 -10.58 -13.58
N LYS A 33 25.40 -10.74 -12.78
CA LYS A 33 26.20 -11.98 -12.74
C LYS A 33 25.54 -13.10 -11.95
N LEU A 34 24.56 -12.78 -11.10
CA LEU A 34 23.81 -13.78 -10.36
C LEU A 34 23.00 -14.63 -11.35
N GLN A 35 23.14 -15.94 -11.22
CA GLN A 35 22.36 -16.91 -11.98
C GLN A 35 21.19 -17.37 -11.09
N SER A 36 20.01 -17.62 -11.67
CA SER A 36 18.72 -17.94 -10.99
C SER A 36 17.87 -16.76 -10.51
N ASN A 37 16.70 -17.07 -9.95
CA ASN A 37 15.74 -16.13 -9.36
C ASN A 37 16.31 -15.27 -8.21
N LEU A 38 17.50 -15.58 -7.70
CA LEU A 38 18.20 -14.73 -6.73
C LEU A 38 18.50 -13.34 -7.31
N LYS A 39 18.79 -13.24 -8.61
CA LYS A 39 19.00 -11.97 -9.30
C LYS A 39 17.76 -11.08 -9.18
N GLU A 40 16.60 -11.62 -9.52
CA GLU A 40 15.32 -10.92 -9.47
C GLU A 40 14.97 -10.49 -8.05
N VAL A 41 15.16 -11.37 -7.06
CA VAL A 41 14.93 -11.05 -5.64
C VAL A 41 15.81 -9.87 -5.21
N MET A 42 17.11 -9.92 -5.51
CA MET A 42 18.05 -8.86 -5.12
C MET A 42 17.74 -7.52 -5.80
N LEU A 43 17.44 -7.54 -7.09
CA LEU A 43 17.03 -6.35 -7.84
C LEU A 43 15.73 -5.75 -7.30
N PHE A 44 14.75 -6.60 -6.98
CA PHE A 44 13.49 -6.15 -6.42
C PHE A 44 13.68 -5.50 -5.05
N ILE A 45 14.43 -6.14 -4.14
CA ILE A 45 14.71 -5.58 -2.81
C ILE A 45 15.44 -4.24 -2.94
N LYS A 46 16.44 -4.15 -3.82
CA LYS A 46 17.20 -2.92 -4.08
C LYS A 46 16.30 -1.76 -4.50
N TYR A 47 15.39 -2.00 -5.44
CA TYR A 47 14.51 -0.98 -6.01
C TYR A 47 13.11 -0.91 -5.39
N SER A 48 12.88 -1.61 -4.26
CA SER A 48 11.60 -1.67 -3.55
C SER A 48 11.00 -0.30 -3.22
N LYS A 49 11.85 0.72 -3.01
CA LYS A 49 11.43 2.10 -2.73
C LYS A 49 11.15 2.93 -3.98
N ASP A 50 11.72 2.54 -5.12
CA ASP A 50 11.65 3.28 -6.39
C ASP A 50 10.51 2.74 -7.28
N LYS A 51 9.29 3.23 -7.09
CA LYS A 51 8.09 2.76 -7.81
C LYS A 51 8.26 2.68 -9.32
N ARG A 52 8.85 3.72 -9.94
CA ARG A 52 9.04 3.80 -11.40
C ARG A 52 10.01 2.73 -11.92
N LYS A 53 11.14 2.56 -11.22
CA LYS A 53 12.13 1.54 -11.59
C LYS A 53 11.59 0.14 -11.38
N LEU A 54 10.84 -0.07 -10.31
CA LEU A 54 10.23 -1.37 -10.02
C LEU A 54 9.22 -1.78 -11.10
N GLN A 55 8.37 -0.85 -11.54
CA GLN A 55 7.49 -1.06 -12.69
C GLN A 55 8.28 -1.39 -13.95
N GLU A 56 9.30 -0.61 -14.29
CA GLU A 56 10.14 -0.87 -15.45
C GLU A 56 10.84 -2.24 -15.39
N LEU A 57 11.37 -2.62 -14.23
CA LEU A 57 12.03 -3.91 -14.02
C LEU A 57 11.07 -5.08 -14.17
N THR A 58 9.88 -4.98 -13.56
CA THR A 58 8.87 -6.04 -13.68
C THR A 58 8.34 -6.18 -15.11
N SER A 59 8.21 -5.09 -15.87
CA SER A 59 7.75 -5.14 -17.27
C SER A 59 8.82 -5.63 -18.25
N LYS A 60 10.08 -5.19 -18.10
CA LYS A 60 11.13 -5.44 -19.11
C LYS A 60 11.87 -6.76 -18.93
N ASN A 61 12.07 -7.22 -17.70
CA ASN A 61 12.85 -8.42 -17.44
C ASN A 61 11.95 -9.66 -17.49
N SER A 62 12.21 -10.55 -18.45
CA SER A 62 11.51 -11.83 -18.59
C SER A 62 11.59 -12.71 -17.33
N GLY A 63 12.65 -12.57 -16.53
CA GLY A 63 12.80 -13.28 -15.25
C GLY A 63 11.72 -12.96 -14.21
N PHE A 64 11.08 -11.78 -14.28
CA PHE A 64 9.94 -11.44 -13.43
C PHE A 64 8.60 -11.96 -13.97
N GLN A 65 8.52 -12.39 -15.23
CA GLN A 65 7.29 -12.94 -15.80
C GLN A 65 7.08 -14.40 -15.40
N SER A 66 8.17 -15.14 -15.13
CA SER A 66 8.17 -16.55 -14.74
C SER A 66 9.02 -16.79 -13.48
N LEU A 67 8.75 -16.04 -12.42
CA LEU A 67 9.48 -16.15 -11.16
C LEU A 67 9.02 -17.39 -10.38
N GLU A 68 9.92 -18.19 -9.81
CA GLU A 68 9.52 -19.30 -8.92
C GLU A 68 8.70 -18.76 -7.74
N LEU A 69 7.64 -19.48 -7.36
CA LEU A 69 6.76 -19.10 -6.24
C LEU A 69 7.53 -18.86 -4.92
N LYS A 70 8.59 -19.63 -4.66
CA LYS A 70 9.44 -19.42 -3.48
C LYS A 70 10.16 -18.08 -3.51
N ALA A 71 10.70 -17.68 -4.66
CA ALA A 71 11.36 -16.38 -4.82
C ALA A 71 10.35 -15.23 -4.67
N ALA A 72 9.15 -15.38 -5.23
CA ALA A 72 8.05 -14.41 -5.05
C ALA A 72 7.67 -14.24 -3.56
N ARG A 73 7.56 -15.34 -2.81
CA ARG A 73 7.29 -15.29 -1.36
C ARG A 73 8.41 -14.61 -0.56
N VAL A 74 9.66 -14.80 -0.94
CA VAL A 74 10.80 -14.10 -0.30
C VAL A 74 10.71 -12.59 -0.55
N ILE A 75 10.40 -12.19 -1.78
CA ILE A 75 10.18 -10.78 -2.11
C ILE A 75 9.06 -10.20 -1.24
N ASP A 76 7.91 -10.87 -1.19
CA ASP A 76 6.76 -10.43 -0.40
C ASP A 76 7.10 -10.29 1.09
N SER A 77 7.76 -11.30 1.65
CA SER A 77 8.14 -11.32 3.07
C SER A 77 9.12 -10.20 3.44
N ILE A 78 10.03 -9.84 2.52
CA ILE A 78 11.05 -8.81 2.78
C ILE A 78 10.50 -7.40 2.53
N THR A 79 9.68 -7.23 1.49
CA THR A 79 9.22 -5.90 1.06
C THR A 79 7.87 -5.51 1.65
N GLY A 80 7.10 -6.46 2.16
CA GLY A 80 5.82 -6.20 2.85
C GLY A 80 4.72 -5.65 1.94
N ILE A 81 4.79 -5.96 0.65
CA ILE A 81 3.84 -5.47 -0.37
C ILE A 81 2.56 -6.30 -0.47
N ASN A 82 2.47 -7.41 0.26
CA ASN A 82 1.28 -8.27 0.35
C ASN A 82 0.73 -8.68 -1.03
N LEU A 83 1.60 -9.23 -1.85
CA LEU A 83 1.23 -9.70 -3.18
C LEU A 83 0.28 -10.90 -3.09
N ARG A 84 -0.75 -10.90 -3.92
CA ARG A 84 -1.61 -12.06 -4.10
C ARG A 84 -0.99 -13.01 -5.13
N PHE A 85 -0.84 -14.27 -4.74
CA PHE A 85 -0.30 -15.32 -5.60
C PHE A 85 -1.36 -16.36 -5.87
N THR A 86 -1.50 -16.79 -7.12
CA THR A 86 -2.24 -18.00 -7.49
C THR A 86 -1.31 -19.21 -7.33
N GLU A 87 -1.54 -20.06 -6.32
CA GLU A 87 -0.64 -21.20 -6.01
C GLU A 87 -0.64 -22.30 -7.09
N THR A 88 -1.55 -22.23 -8.06
CA THR A 88 -1.79 -23.28 -9.05
C THR A 88 -0.71 -23.43 -10.12
N GLU A 89 0.14 -22.42 -10.36
CA GLU A 89 1.01 -22.40 -11.55
C GLU A 89 2.51 -22.64 -11.29
N GLY A 90 2.96 -22.79 -10.05
CA GLY A 90 4.37 -23.04 -9.70
C GLY A 90 5.36 -21.90 -10.02
N SER A 91 4.99 -21.03 -10.95
CA SER A 91 5.64 -19.77 -11.32
C SER A 91 4.65 -18.61 -11.21
N VAL A 92 5.16 -17.42 -10.96
CA VAL A 92 4.40 -16.20 -10.69
C VAL A 92 4.83 -15.11 -11.66
N ASN A 93 3.85 -14.46 -12.29
CA ASN A 93 4.09 -13.24 -13.05
C ASN A 93 4.07 -12.03 -12.12
N MET A 94 5.25 -11.55 -11.75
CA MET A 94 5.40 -10.42 -10.83
C MET A 94 4.90 -9.11 -11.40
N TYR A 95 4.94 -8.91 -12.72
CA TYR A 95 4.37 -7.72 -13.34
C TYR A 95 2.86 -7.65 -13.10
N GLN A 96 2.16 -8.77 -13.35
CA GLN A 96 0.72 -8.85 -13.13
C GLN A 96 0.37 -8.66 -11.66
N ALA A 97 1.09 -9.32 -10.74
CA ALA A 97 0.82 -9.20 -9.31
C ALA A 97 0.98 -7.76 -8.79
N VAL A 98 2.03 -7.04 -9.24
CA VAL A 98 2.24 -5.63 -8.88
C VAL A 98 1.18 -4.72 -9.52
N GLN A 99 0.76 -5.02 -10.75
CA GLN A 99 -0.27 -4.25 -11.44
C GLN A 99 -1.64 -4.40 -10.75
N GLU A 100 -2.04 -5.63 -10.42
CA GLU A 100 -3.28 -5.92 -9.69
C GLU A 100 -3.31 -5.19 -8.33
N MET A 101 -2.21 -5.22 -7.57
CA MET A 101 -2.09 -4.46 -6.32
C MET A 101 -2.31 -2.95 -6.53
N CYS A 102 -1.77 -2.39 -7.62
CA CYS A 102 -1.92 -0.97 -7.94
C CYS A 102 -3.36 -0.62 -8.37
N ASP A 103 -4.02 -1.53 -9.10
CA ASP A 103 -5.38 -1.35 -9.57
C ASP A 103 -6.38 -1.48 -8.40
N ASP A 104 -6.17 -2.43 -7.49
CA ASP A 104 -6.93 -2.57 -6.24
C ASP A 104 -6.83 -1.28 -5.40
N ALA A 105 -5.62 -0.79 -5.15
CA ALA A 105 -5.40 0.46 -4.40
C ALA A 105 -6.09 1.68 -5.05
N ARG A 106 -6.12 1.72 -6.39
CA ARG A 106 -6.81 2.78 -7.14
C ARG A 106 -8.32 2.66 -7.03
N ALA A 107 -8.86 1.45 -7.16
CA ALA A 107 -10.29 1.19 -7.03
C ALA A 107 -10.79 1.57 -5.62
N GLU A 108 -10.05 1.17 -4.59
CA GLU A 108 -10.31 1.56 -3.20
C GLU A 108 -10.28 3.08 -3.03
N GLY A 109 -9.23 3.75 -3.52
CA GLY A 109 -9.11 5.20 -3.45
C GLY A 109 -10.27 5.95 -4.14
N LEU A 110 -10.70 5.48 -5.32
CA LEU A 110 -11.84 6.05 -6.05
C LEU A 110 -13.17 5.80 -5.32
N SER A 111 -13.33 4.65 -4.69
CA SER A 111 -14.54 4.35 -3.92
C SER A 111 -14.64 5.23 -2.67
N GLN A 112 -13.55 5.38 -1.93
CA GLN A 112 -13.47 6.24 -0.75
C GLN A 112 -13.64 7.71 -1.13
N GLY A 113 -12.98 8.17 -2.19
CA GLY A 113 -13.11 9.54 -2.68
C GLY A 113 -14.52 9.88 -3.12
N ARG A 114 -15.22 8.96 -3.80
CA ARG A 114 -16.64 9.15 -4.16
C ARG A 114 -17.54 9.20 -2.92
N ALA A 115 -17.35 8.30 -1.97
CA ALA A 115 -18.13 8.29 -0.73
C ALA A 115 -17.94 9.60 0.07
N GLN A 116 -16.68 10.06 0.21
CA GLN A 116 -16.36 11.31 0.89
C GLN A 116 -16.94 12.52 0.14
N GLY A 117 -16.78 12.59 -1.19
CA GLY A 117 -17.31 13.69 -2.00
C GLY A 117 -18.84 13.76 -1.96
N LEU A 118 -19.54 12.62 -1.97
CA LEU A 118 -20.99 12.59 -1.80
C LEU A 118 -21.42 13.08 -0.41
N SER A 119 -20.74 12.61 0.65
CA SER A 119 -21.03 13.04 2.02
C SER A 119 -20.80 14.54 2.21
N GLN A 120 -19.69 15.08 1.70
CA GLN A 120 -19.38 16.50 1.77
C GLN A 120 -20.38 17.32 0.96
N GLY A 121 -20.72 16.90 -0.26
CA GLY A 121 -21.68 17.60 -1.11
C GLY A 121 -23.09 17.64 -0.49
N LEU A 122 -23.53 16.55 0.15
CA LEU A 122 -24.80 16.54 0.90
C LEU A 122 -24.77 17.52 2.08
N GLN A 123 -23.66 17.55 2.82
CA GLN A 123 -23.52 18.44 3.97
C GLN A 123 -23.44 19.92 3.56
N GLU A 124 -22.68 20.24 2.51
CA GLU A 124 -22.62 21.59 1.93
C GLU A 124 -23.98 22.03 1.39
N HIS A 125 -24.69 21.16 0.67
CA HIS A 125 -26.02 21.45 0.18
C HIS A 125 -27.01 21.71 1.32
N ALA A 126 -26.95 20.91 2.39
CA ALA A 126 -27.77 21.09 3.58
C ALA A 126 -27.48 22.45 4.26
N LEU A 127 -26.21 22.82 4.40
CA LEU A 127 -25.77 24.12 4.95
C LEU A 127 -26.26 25.30 4.10
N LEU A 128 -26.07 25.25 2.78
CA LEU A 128 -26.53 26.30 1.87
C LEU A 128 -28.05 26.45 1.89
N THR A 129 -28.78 25.32 1.98
CA THR A 129 -30.24 25.33 2.11
C THR A 129 -30.66 26.01 3.41
N ALA A 130 -30.05 25.64 4.55
CA ALA A 130 -30.35 26.28 5.83
C ALA A 130 -30.02 27.77 5.84
N GLN A 131 -28.88 28.19 5.27
CA GLN A 131 -28.51 29.60 5.15
C GLN A 131 -29.53 30.40 4.35
N ARG A 132 -29.97 29.90 3.19
CA ARG A 132 -30.99 30.57 2.36
C ARG A 132 -32.34 30.67 3.07
N MET A 133 -32.71 29.67 3.86
CA MET A 133 -33.98 29.68 4.59
C MET A 133 -33.94 30.61 5.81
N LEU A 134 -32.77 30.83 6.42
CA LEU A 134 -32.57 31.80 7.51
C LEU A 134 -32.74 33.26 7.05
N GLU A 135 -32.58 33.55 5.75
CA GLU A 135 -32.81 34.89 5.18
C GLU A 135 -34.30 35.27 5.13
N ASP A 136 -35.22 34.29 5.10
CA ASP A 136 -36.67 34.56 5.09
C ASP A 136 -37.25 34.42 6.52
N PRO A 137 -37.80 35.48 7.11
CA PRO A 137 -38.32 35.48 8.49
C PRO A 137 -39.56 34.59 8.70
N ARG A 138 -40.08 33.94 7.64
CA ARG A 138 -41.21 33.01 7.72
C ARG A 138 -40.86 31.62 8.25
N PHE A 139 -39.58 31.24 8.24
CA PHE A 139 -39.16 29.90 8.67
C PHE A 139 -38.65 29.90 10.11
N SER A 140 -39.18 28.99 10.94
CA SER A 140 -38.65 28.77 12.29
C SER A 140 -37.36 27.93 12.22
N PRO A 141 -36.47 28.00 13.23
CA PRO A 141 -35.27 27.16 13.28
C PRO A 141 -35.58 25.65 13.24
N GLU A 142 -36.75 25.26 13.75
CA GLU A 142 -37.25 23.88 13.75
C GLU A 142 -37.67 23.44 12.34
N ASP A 143 -38.33 24.31 11.59
CA ASP A 143 -38.66 24.08 10.18
C ASP A 143 -37.38 23.97 9.34
N ILE A 144 -36.40 24.85 9.56
CA ILE A 144 -35.13 24.87 8.83
C ILE A 144 -34.33 23.59 9.08
N SER A 145 -34.28 23.11 10.32
CA SER A 145 -33.68 21.81 10.66
C SER A 145 -34.38 20.66 9.92
N ARG A 146 -35.72 20.67 9.89
CA ARG A 146 -36.51 19.65 9.20
C ARG A 146 -36.31 19.64 7.68
N PHE A 147 -36.20 20.81 7.04
CA PHE A 147 -36.05 20.93 5.59
C PHE A 147 -34.61 20.74 5.10
N SER A 148 -33.63 21.21 5.85
CA SER A 148 -32.21 21.07 5.50
C SER A 148 -31.61 19.72 5.90
N GLY A 149 -32.21 19.02 6.87
CA GLY A 149 -31.65 17.79 7.43
C GLY A 149 -30.49 18.02 8.40
N LEU A 150 -30.17 19.28 8.75
CA LEU A 150 -29.18 19.62 9.77
C LEU A 150 -29.77 19.54 11.18
N PRO A 151 -28.97 19.19 12.18
CA PRO A 151 -29.41 19.23 13.56
C PRO A 151 -29.72 20.67 14.00
N LEU A 152 -30.73 20.81 14.87
CA LEU A 152 -31.18 22.09 15.42
C LEU A 152 -30.03 22.94 16.00
N GLU A 153 -29.08 22.31 16.69
CA GLU A 153 -27.91 23.00 17.25
C GLU A 153 -27.06 23.69 16.18
N ASP A 154 -26.87 23.07 15.02
CA ASP A 154 -26.06 23.66 13.95
C ASP A 154 -26.81 24.76 13.20
N VAL A 155 -28.13 24.65 13.08
CA VAL A 155 -28.98 25.74 12.56
C VAL A 155 -28.96 26.96 13.47
N LEU A 156 -29.00 26.76 14.79
CA LEU A 156 -28.90 27.85 15.77
C LEU A 156 -27.53 28.54 15.71
N LYS A 157 -26.43 27.78 15.62
CA LYS A 157 -25.08 28.34 15.42
C LYS A 157 -24.94 29.16 14.14
N LEU A 158 -25.66 28.78 13.08
CA LEU A 158 -25.67 29.53 11.81
C LEU A 158 -26.41 30.87 11.92
N ARG A 159 -27.36 31.00 12.85
CA ARG A 159 -28.12 32.25 13.09
C ARG A 159 -27.37 33.24 13.99
N GLU A 160 -26.47 32.75 14.84
CA GLU A 160 -25.64 33.57 15.75
C GLU A 160 -24.40 34.18 15.07
N LYS A 161 -24.12 33.82 13.81
CA LYS A 161 -23.09 34.41 12.96
C LYS A 161 -23.62 35.60 12.16
#